data_AF-A0A951HED6-F1
#
_entry.id   AF-A0A951HED6-F1
#
_cell.length_a   1.000
_cell.length_b   1.000
_cell.length_c   1.000
_cell.angle_alpha   90.00
_cell.angle_beta   90.00
_cell.angle_gamma   90.00
#
_symmetry.space_group_name_H-M   'P 1'
#
loop_
_entity.id
_entity.type
_entity.pdbx_description
1 polymer ?
#
loop_
_entity_poly.entity_id
_entity_poly.type
_entity_poly.pdbx_seq_one_letter_code
_entity_poly.pdbx_strand_id
1 'polypeptide(L)'
;MKIFNRITSCTRISTLGLAASCLWLSSQVQAADTPNEPAAANTVEALVYSSMPSTAAHRPEMALDGDTATYFKSVYGMSGGDNFLILLSRPIPVQSLHIVTGDADNQDLLTDGFVETSPDAKNYSRAAAFNEAGVADATLNNQMVSALRIRLNPRRGIPSLLVREITINSPVKIAHVMQGPGRGFYDVSASPDLEGWAQKAERQMEEFWPDTAALLYSDGFITPNMVTVVYRTGPGVTGVAATGGGVMTVNTQWCHQHPEDTGLTVHETAHVIQAMSAYNPVWLIEGIADYIRWVKFEPENQHQRINTAKATYHDSYRTTATFLGWCELHYDSRLVTKLNHDVRFGHYNNDLFKKYCGKDVDTLWTEFIAAYKADPVNIITPPVAAADRPRQLPTVKAGSSVPINLSAAFNGMGFSNDGATFNETSGFDAGGAAYSAKLLGTTVNWKDVQFTIGPANAPNIISATGQVLPLTAGNYASLWLLGAAVEGNQMAQTLTVTYTDGTTENLVQNFSDWFEPQSFPGESRAVKMAYRNMANGAKDPRTFHAYSYGFNLNPAKTVKSLTLPNNPNVKILAITLAKP
;
A
#
# COMPACT_ATOMS: atom_id res chain seq x y z
N MET A 1 -5.83 -47.50 -8.45
CA MET A 1 -5.36 -48.34 -7.33
C MET A 1 -3.90 -48.71 -7.60
N LYS A 2 -2.97 -48.32 -6.70
CA LYS A 2 -1.48 -48.38 -6.77
C LYS A 2 -0.89 -47.42 -7.81
N ILE A 3 -0.34 -46.24 -7.49
CA ILE A 3 0.86 -45.97 -6.68
C ILE A 3 0.65 -44.62 -5.95
N PHE A 4 0.38 -44.67 -4.64
CA PHE A 4 0.45 -43.52 -3.73
C PHE A 4 0.79 -44.10 -2.36
N ASN A 5 2.07 -44.06 -1.97
CA ASN A 5 2.52 -44.07 -0.58
C ASN A 5 4.05 -44.01 -0.51
N ARG A 6 4.56 -42.84 -0.11
CA ARG A 6 5.71 -42.57 0.77
C ARG A 6 6.35 -41.26 0.32
N ILE A 7 6.18 -40.21 1.12
CA ILE A 7 7.25 -39.34 1.64
C ILE A 7 6.62 -38.58 2.82
N THR A 8 6.86 -39.12 4.02
CA THR A 8 6.74 -38.40 5.29
C THR A 8 8.06 -38.68 6.04
N SER A 9 8.99 -37.73 5.97
CA SER A 9 9.99 -37.53 7.03
C SER A 9 10.67 -36.18 6.84
N CYS A 10 10.45 -35.32 7.82
CA CYS A 10 11.09 -34.03 8.00
C CYS A 10 12.58 -34.21 8.29
N THR A 11 13.47 -33.71 7.44
CA THR A 11 14.80 -33.20 7.83
C THR A 11 15.36 -32.35 6.69
N ARG A 12 15.92 -31.19 7.02
CA ARG A 12 16.61 -30.22 6.16
C ARG A 12 17.15 -30.82 4.84
N ILE A 13 16.52 -30.51 3.71
CA ILE A 13 17.08 -30.73 2.38
C ILE A 13 17.18 -29.38 1.68
N SER A 14 18.43 -29.00 1.45
CA SER A 14 18.87 -27.94 0.55
C SER A 14 18.21 -28.04 -0.82
N THR A 15 17.68 -26.92 -1.31
CA THR A 15 17.65 -26.49 -2.72
C THR A 15 17.92 -27.59 -3.75
N LEU A 16 16.93 -28.44 -4.03
CA LEU A 16 16.97 -29.36 -5.18
C LEU A 16 15.55 -29.80 -5.57
N GLY A 17 15.15 -29.46 -6.81
CA GLY A 17 14.34 -30.37 -7.62
C GLY A 17 12.85 -30.10 -7.82
N LEU A 18 12.36 -28.86 -7.93
CA LEU A 18 10.96 -28.61 -8.32
C LEU A 18 10.72 -27.78 -9.59
N ALA A 19 11.74 -27.26 -10.27
CA ALA A 19 11.54 -26.42 -11.47
C ALA A 19 11.54 -27.18 -12.81
N ALA A 20 11.75 -28.50 -12.84
CA ALA A 20 12.02 -29.23 -14.09
C ALA A 20 10.86 -30.06 -14.67
N SER A 21 9.66 -30.01 -14.09
CA SER A 21 8.52 -30.84 -14.53
C SER A 21 7.46 -30.09 -15.35
N CYS A 22 7.62 -28.79 -15.64
CA CYS A 22 6.59 -27.97 -16.29
C CYS A 22 6.78 -27.75 -17.81
N LEU A 23 7.53 -28.60 -18.51
CA LEU A 23 7.78 -28.43 -19.96
C LEU A 23 7.20 -29.54 -20.86
N TRP A 24 6.21 -30.30 -20.39
CA TRP A 24 5.53 -31.29 -21.23
C TRP A 24 4.03 -31.36 -20.93
N LEU A 25 3.24 -30.54 -21.62
CA LEU A 25 1.85 -30.82 -22.00
C LEU A 25 1.38 -29.76 -23.01
N SER A 26 1.94 -29.81 -24.21
CA SER A 26 1.33 -29.20 -25.40
C SER A 26 1.31 -30.22 -26.52
N SER A 27 0.35 -31.14 -26.45
CA SER A 27 -0.08 -31.85 -27.64
C SER A 27 -1.58 -32.12 -27.54
N GLN A 28 -2.28 -31.63 -28.57
CA GLN A 28 -3.66 -31.94 -28.97
C GLN A 28 -4.73 -30.89 -28.64
N VAL A 29 -4.72 -29.81 -29.42
CA VAL A 29 -5.94 -29.30 -30.06
C VAL A 29 -5.64 -29.17 -31.55
N GLN A 30 -6.50 -29.78 -32.37
CA GLN A 30 -6.37 -29.98 -33.81
C GLN A 30 -6.29 -28.65 -34.57
N ALA A 31 -5.26 -28.49 -35.40
CA ALA A 31 -5.09 -27.36 -36.32
C ALA A 31 -6.11 -27.41 -37.47
N ALA A 32 -6.66 -26.23 -37.82
CA ALA A 32 -7.19 -25.97 -39.14
C ALA A 32 -6.10 -25.24 -39.95
N ASP A 33 -5.77 -25.79 -41.11
CA ASP A 33 -4.65 -25.42 -41.99
C ASP A 33 -4.61 -23.93 -42.39
N THR A 34 -3.45 -23.30 -42.20
CA THR A 34 -2.90 -22.25 -43.08
C THR A 34 -1.37 -22.38 -43.12
N PRO A 35 -0.71 -22.21 -44.29
CA PRO A 35 0.72 -22.53 -44.43
C PRO A 35 1.63 -21.30 -44.21
N ASN A 36 2.81 -21.59 -43.62
CA ASN A 36 4.03 -20.79 -43.47
C ASN A 36 4.10 -19.71 -42.38
N GLU A 37 4.88 -19.99 -41.32
CA GLU A 37 5.81 -18.99 -40.75
C GLU A 37 7.07 -19.64 -40.13
N PRO A 38 8.30 -19.32 -40.59
CA PRO A 38 9.55 -19.81 -40.00
C PRO A 38 10.09 -18.87 -38.91
N ALA A 39 9.26 -18.51 -37.90
CA ALA A 39 9.60 -17.49 -36.90
C ALA A 39 10.06 -18.03 -35.53
N ALA A 40 9.78 -19.30 -35.18
CA ALA A 40 9.99 -19.83 -33.82
C ALA A 40 11.46 -20.12 -33.44
N ALA A 41 12.41 -20.14 -34.38
CA ALA A 41 13.80 -20.55 -34.10
C ALA A 41 14.68 -19.42 -33.50
N ASN A 42 14.33 -18.15 -33.70
CA ASN A 42 15.15 -16.99 -33.32
C ASN A 42 14.71 -16.27 -32.04
N THR A 43 13.71 -16.79 -31.35
CA THR A 43 13.19 -16.21 -30.10
C THR A 43 13.21 -17.21 -28.96
N VAL A 44 13.09 -16.70 -27.73
CA VAL A 44 12.97 -17.46 -26.48
C VAL A 44 11.96 -16.78 -25.56
N GLU A 45 11.42 -17.52 -24.59
CA GLU A 45 10.58 -16.98 -23.52
C GLU A 45 11.40 -16.89 -22.23
N ALA A 46 11.09 -15.90 -21.39
CA ALA A 46 11.69 -15.73 -20.07
C ALA A 46 10.62 -15.81 -18.99
N LEU A 47 10.81 -16.68 -17.98
CA LEU A 47 10.05 -16.68 -16.74
C LEU A 47 10.85 -15.92 -15.68
N VAL A 48 10.25 -14.89 -15.08
CA VAL A 48 10.86 -14.16 -13.97
C VAL A 48 10.21 -14.61 -12.67
N TYR A 49 11.00 -14.96 -11.67
CA TYR A 49 10.52 -15.45 -10.38
C TYR A 49 11.31 -14.82 -9.23
N SER A 50 10.63 -14.51 -8.14
CA SER A 50 11.27 -14.03 -6.92
C SER A 50 10.84 -14.91 -5.74
N SER A 51 11.80 -15.34 -4.91
CA SER A 51 11.46 -16.00 -3.64
C SER A 51 10.82 -15.05 -2.62
N MET A 52 10.94 -13.75 -2.86
CA MET A 52 10.29 -12.70 -2.10
C MET A 52 9.07 -12.20 -2.89
N PRO A 53 7.87 -12.19 -2.31
CA PRO A 53 6.69 -11.73 -3.03
C PRO A 53 6.75 -10.22 -3.28
N SER A 54 6.08 -9.80 -4.35
CA SER A 54 5.80 -8.40 -4.70
C SER A 54 4.29 -8.16 -4.71
N THR A 55 3.88 -6.90 -4.84
CA THR A 55 2.49 -6.56 -5.16
C THR A 55 2.28 -6.54 -6.68
N ALA A 56 1.03 -6.41 -7.12
CA ALA A 56 0.69 -6.24 -8.53
C ALA A 56 1.34 -4.97 -9.14
N ALA A 57 1.53 -3.92 -8.33
CA ALA A 57 2.14 -2.66 -8.76
C ALA A 57 3.65 -2.75 -9.05
N HIS A 58 4.34 -3.76 -8.52
CA HIS A 58 5.81 -3.90 -8.62
C HIS A 58 6.22 -5.34 -8.93
N ARG A 59 5.52 -5.94 -9.89
CA ARG A 59 5.64 -7.33 -10.32
C ARG A 59 7.02 -7.70 -10.91
N PRO A 60 7.47 -8.96 -10.83
CA PRO A 60 8.82 -9.37 -11.25
C PRO A 60 9.13 -9.07 -12.72
N GLU A 61 8.15 -9.20 -13.62
CA GLU A 61 8.34 -8.96 -15.04
C GLU A 61 8.69 -7.50 -15.39
N MET A 62 8.42 -6.54 -14.49
CA MET A 62 8.86 -5.14 -14.67
C MET A 62 10.38 -4.98 -14.64
N ALA A 63 11.13 -5.97 -14.13
CA ALA A 63 12.59 -5.95 -14.22
C ALA A 63 13.13 -6.26 -15.62
N LEU A 64 12.26 -6.63 -16.58
CA LEU A 64 12.62 -7.10 -17.92
C LEU A 64 11.65 -6.57 -18.99
N ASP A 65 10.96 -5.46 -18.72
CA ASP A 65 9.96 -4.88 -19.63
C ASP A 65 10.55 -3.80 -20.55
N GLY A 66 11.79 -3.37 -20.31
CA GLY A 66 12.49 -2.36 -21.09
C GLY A 66 12.06 -0.92 -20.78
N ASP A 67 11.29 -0.70 -19.72
CA ASP A 67 10.86 0.62 -19.26
C ASP A 67 11.59 1.03 -17.97
N THR A 68 12.52 1.97 -18.07
CA THR A 68 13.30 2.43 -16.91
C THR A 68 12.47 3.23 -15.88
N ALA A 69 11.20 3.54 -16.17
CA ALA A 69 10.29 4.17 -15.22
C ALA A 69 9.55 3.15 -14.32
N THR A 70 9.49 1.89 -14.72
CA THR A 70 8.95 0.79 -13.92
C THR A 70 10.09 0.07 -13.18
N TYR A 71 9.72 -0.75 -12.19
CA TYR A 71 10.66 -1.58 -11.47
C TYR A 71 9.92 -2.68 -10.69
N PHE A 72 10.60 -3.82 -10.52
CA PHE A 72 10.24 -4.80 -9.50
C PHE A 72 10.61 -4.27 -8.10
N LYS A 73 9.76 -4.54 -7.11
CA LYS A 73 10.03 -4.29 -5.69
C LYS A 73 9.46 -5.42 -4.83
N SER A 74 10.31 -6.01 -4.00
CA SER A 74 9.85 -7.00 -3.01
C SER A 74 9.15 -6.33 -1.84
N VAL A 75 8.09 -6.98 -1.32
CA VAL A 75 7.37 -6.54 -0.11
C VAL A 75 8.19 -6.82 1.15
N TYR A 76 8.92 -7.94 1.16
CA TYR A 76 9.77 -8.35 2.26
C TYR A 76 11.24 -8.29 1.89
N GLY A 77 12.08 -8.24 2.93
CA GLY A 77 13.52 -8.18 2.78
C GLY A 77 14.10 -9.41 2.11
N MET A 78 15.19 -9.18 1.37
CA MET A 78 15.99 -10.24 0.78
C MET A 78 17.08 -10.67 1.76
N SER A 79 17.26 -11.97 1.93
CA SER A 79 18.38 -12.56 2.65
C SER A 79 19.34 -13.30 1.71
N GLY A 80 20.47 -13.81 2.22
CA GLY A 80 21.40 -14.63 1.42
C GLY A 80 20.82 -15.96 0.90
N GLY A 81 19.69 -16.42 1.45
CA GLY A 81 18.96 -17.61 0.99
C GLY A 81 18.05 -17.35 -0.22
N ASP A 82 17.73 -16.08 -0.47
CA ASP A 82 16.75 -15.66 -1.46
C ASP A 82 17.34 -15.50 -2.86
N ASN A 83 16.46 -15.54 -3.86
CA ASN A 83 16.82 -15.41 -5.25
C ASN A 83 15.76 -14.61 -6.01
N PHE A 84 16.22 -13.69 -6.85
CA PHE A 84 15.47 -13.20 -8.00
C PHE A 84 16.02 -13.91 -9.23
N LEU A 85 15.21 -14.73 -9.88
CA LEU A 85 15.58 -15.70 -10.91
C LEU A 85 14.92 -15.33 -12.24
N ILE A 86 15.67 -15.38 -13.33
CA ILE A 86 15.13 -15.47 -14.67
C ILE A 86 15.51 -16.84 -15.26
N LEU A 87 14.51 -17.58 -15.71
CA LEU A 87 14.64 -18.85 -16.39
C LEU A 87 14.23 -18.69 -17.85
N LEU A 88 15.10 -19.07 -18.78
CA LEU A 88 14.82 -19.06 -20.20
C LEU A 88 14.25 -20.41 -20.64
N SER A 89 13.30 -20.42 -21.58
CA SER A 89 12.67 -21.67 -22.06
C SER A 89 13.65 -22.64 -22.73
N ARG A 90 14.83 -22.15 -23.13
CA ARG A 90 15.99 -22.93 -23.55
C ARG A 90 17.29 -22.13 -23.35
N PRO A 91 18.46 -22.78 -23.30
CA PRO A 91 19.74 -22.08 -23.33
C PRO A 91 19.91 -21.24 -24.61
N ILE A 92 20.41 -20.00 -24.46
CA ILE A 92 20.74 -19.10 -25.58
C ILE A 92 22.17 -18.54 -25.42
N PRO A 93 22.87 -18.18 -26.50
CA PRO A 93 24.16 -17.47 -26.39
C PRO A 93 23.94 -16.04 -25.89
N VAL A 94 24.62 -15.61 -24.83
CA VAL A 94 24.53 -14.24 -24.29
C VAL A 94 25.87 -13.54 -24.47
N GLN A 95 25.85 -12.34 -25.04
CA GLN A 95 27.03 -11.50 -25.24
C GLN A 95 27.38 -10.71 -23.98
N SER A 96 26.39 -10.06 -23.38
CA SER A 96 26.55 -9.27 -22.17
C SER A 96 25.25 -9.15 -21.37
N LEU A 97 25.41 -8.80 -20.09
CA LEU A 97 24.33 -8.41 -19.19
C LEU A 97 24.58 -6.99 -18.69
N HIS A 98 23.51 -6.22 -18.53
CA HIS A 98 23.50 -4.94 -17.82
C HIS A 98 22.29 -4.92 -16.89
N ILE A 99 22.50 -4.78 -15.58
CA ILE A 99 21.43 -4.84 -14.58
C ILE A 99 21.49 -3.60 -13.70
N VAL A 100 20.37 -2.91 -13.56
CA VAL A 100 20.21 -1.68 -12.77
C VAL A 100 19.21 -1.90 -11.64
N THR A 101 19.55 -1.45 -10.44
CA THR A 101 18.72 -1.56 -9.24
C THR A 101 18.30 -0.19 -8.71
N GLY A 102 17.40 -0.18 -7.73
CA GLY A 102 16.82 1.04 -7.14
C GLY A 102 15.62 1.58 -7.90
N ASP A 103 14.92 2.53 -7.28
CA ASP A 103 13.72 3.17 -7.84
C ASP A 103 14.05 4.22 -8.91
N ALA A 104 13.02 4.85 -9.49
CA ALA A 104 13.19 5.85 -10.55
C ALA A 104 14.12 7.03 -10.18
N ASP A 105 14.29 7.33 -8.88
CA ASP A 105 15.12 8.41 -8.34
C ASP A 105 16.51 7.94 -7.88
N ASN A 106 16.88 6.68 -8.17
CA ASN A 106 18.12 6.02 -7.76
C ASN A 106 18.29 5.84 -6.25
N GLN A 107 17.19 5.68 -5.52
CA GLN A 107 17.22 5.26 -4.11
C GLN A 107 17.14 3.73 -3.98
N ASP A 108 17.46 3.22 -2.79
CA ASP A 108 17.40 1.78 -2.45
C ASP A 108 18.21 0.86 -3.38
N LEU A 109 19.41 1.33 -3.78
CA LEU A 109 20.35 0.58 -4.63
C LEU A 109 20.87 -0.69 -3.94
N LEU A 110 21.06 -1.75 -4.73
CA LEU A 110 21.74 -2.95 -4.26
C LEU A 110 23.25 -2.83 -4.52
N THR A 111 24.05 -2.70 -3.47
CA THR A 111 25.52 -2.58 -3.57
C THR A 111 26.28 -3.82 -3.07
N ASP A 112 25.65 -4.61 -2.19
CA ASP A 112 26.23 -5.80 -1.55
C ASP A 112 25.73 -7.14 -2.16
N GLY A 113 25.42 -7.10 -3.46
CA GLY A 113 24.85 -8.23 -4.21
C GLY A 113 25.72 -8.70 -5.37
N PHE A 114 25.26 -9.74 -6.05
CA PHE A 114 25.89 -10.25 -7.25
C PHE A 114 24.92 -11.00 -8.15
N VAL A 115 25.34 -11.20 -9.39
CA VAL A 115 24.60 -11.90 -10.44
C VAL A 115 25.34 -13.19 -10.75
N GLU A 116 24.60 -14.29 -10.85
CA GLU A 116 25.09 -15.56 -11.35
C GLU A 116 24.35 -15.96 -12.61
N THR A 117 25.03 -16.67 -13.51
CA THR A 117 24.45 -17.27 -14.71
C THR A 117 24.64 -18.77 -14.69
N SER A 118 23.76 -19.49 -15.37
CA SER A 118 23.81 -20.95 -15.47
C SER A 118 23.44 -21.40 -16.90
N PRO A 119 24.21 -22.31 -17.52
CA PRO A 119 23.87 -22.90 -18.81
C PRO A 119 22.76 -23.97 -18.73
N ASP A 120 22.47 -24.49 -17.53
CA ASP A 120 21.60 -25.65 -17.31
C ASP A 120 20.56 -25.44 -16.19
N ALA A 121 20.47 -24.21 -15.67
CA ALA A 121 19.67 -23.79 -14.52
C ALA A 121 19.96 -24.52 -13.20
N LYS A 122 21.05 -25.30 -13.12
CA LYS A 122 21.44 -26.11 -11.96
C LYS A 122 22.77 -25.64 -11.39
N ASN A 123 23.76 -25.48 -12.26
CA ASN A 123 25.12 -25.09 -11.90
C ASN A 123 25.31 -23.61 -12.22
N TYR A 124 25.47 -22.81 -11.17
CA TYR A 124 25.59 -21.35 -11.28
C TYR A 124 27.05 -20.92 -11.12
N SER A 125 27.44 -19.92 -11.91
CA SER A 125 28.74 -19.26 -11.82
C SER A 125 28.54 -17.76 -11.72
N ARG A 126 29.33 -17.08 -10.88
CA ARG A 126 29.27 -15.63 -10.71
C ARG A 126 29.65 -14.92 -12.01
N ALA A 127 28.80 -14.01 -12.46
CA ALA A 127 28.97 -13.23 -13.68
C ALA A 127 29.41 -11.78 -13.39
N ALA A 128 28.80 -11.15 -12.37
CA ALA A 128 29.12 -9.77 -11.98
C ALA A 128 28.79 -9.52 -10.50
N ALA A 129 29.39 -8.48 -9.92
CA ALA A 129 28.99 -7.91 -8.63
C ALA A 129 28.36 -6.55 -8.88
N PHE A 130 27.45 -6.12 -8.00
CA PHE A 130 26.90 -4.77 -8.08
C PHE A 130 27.92 -3.75 -7.55
N ASN A 131 28.00 -2.59 -8.20
CA ASN A 131 28.85 -1.47 -7.79
C ASN A 131 28.09 -0.49 -6.87
N GLU A 132 28.73 0.61 -6.48
CA GLU A 132 28.14 1.64 -5.62
C GLU A 132 26.93 2.36 -6.26
N ALA A 133 26.82 2.34 -7.59
CA ALA A 133 25.69 2.88 -8.32
C ALA A 133 24.54 1.86 -8.49
N GLY A 134 24.62 0.68 -7.87
CA GLY A 134 23.60 -0.35 -7.98
C GLY A 134 23.55 -1.02 -9.37
N VAL A 135 24.67 -1.00 -10.10
CA VAL A 135 24.78 -1.58 -11.45
C VAL A 135 25.67 -2.82 -11.44
N ALA A 136 25.25 -3.87 -12.16
CA ALA A 136 26.04 -5.06 -12.43
C ALA A 136 26.15 -5.31 -13.94
N ASP A 137 27.38 -5.20 -14.46
CA ASP A 137 27.72 -5.46 -15.87
C ASP A 137 28.53 -6.76 -16.01
N ALA A 138 28.17 -7.61 -16.96
CA ALA A 138 28.91 -8.83 -17.29
C ALA A 138 29.16 -8.95 -18.79
N THR A 139 30.39 -9.29 -19.19
CA THR A 139 30.70 -9.72 -20.56
C THR A 139 30.78 -11.24 -20.59
N LEU A 140 29.92 -11.87 -21.40
CA LEU A 140 29.72 -13.32 -21.44
C LEU A 140 30.18 -13.96 -22.77
N ASN A 141 30.56 -13.19 -23.79
CA ASN A 141 31.20 -13.69 -25.02
C ASN A 141 30.46 -14.86 -25.71
N ASN A 142 29.14 -14.76 -25.84
CA ASN A 142 28.25 -15.80 -26.37
C ASN A 142 28.20 -17.09 -25.53
N GLN A 143 28.51 -17.02 -24.24
CA GLN A 143 28.28 -18.13 -23.32
C GLN A 143 26.80 -18.53 -23.33
N MET A 144 26.53 -19.84 -23.35
CA MET A 144 25.16 -20.35 -23.25
C MET A 144 24.61 -20.09 -21.85
N VAL A 145 23.45 -19.43 -21.78
CA VAL A 145 22.74 -19.12 -20.54
C VAL A 145 21.32 -19.66 -20.66
N SER A 146 20.91 -20.47 -19.69
CA SER A 146 19.53 -20.92 -19.49
C SER A 146 18.88 -20.24 -18.29
N ALA A 147 19.65 -19.73 -17.34
CA ALA A 147 19.13 -19.00 -16.19
C ALA A 147 20.14 -17.95 -15.69
N LEU A 148 19.62 -16.89 -15.09
CA LEU A 148 20.39 -15.93 -14.30
C LEU A 148 19.69 -15.65 -12.98
N ARG A 149 20.45 -15.33 -11.93
CA ARG A 149 19.86 -14.96 -10.64
C ARG A 149 20.64 -13.85 -9.94
N ILE A 150 19.92 -12.98 -9.25
CA ILE A 150 20.46 -11.98 -8.32
C ILE A 150 20.46 -12.57 -6.92
N ARG A 151 21.58 -12.41 -6.21
CA ARG A 151 21.80 -12.89 -4.83
C ARG A 151 22.54 -11.88 -3.99
N LEU A 152 22.37 -11.98 -2.67
CA LEU A 152 23.17 -11.23 -1.70
C LEU A 152 24.43 -11.97 -1.29
N ASN A 153 25.48 -11.21 -0.97
CA ASN A 153 26.67 -11.77 -0.32
C ASN A 153 26.28 -12.45 1.03
N PRO A 154 27.00 -13.50 1.47
CA PRO A 154 26.65 -14.24 2.68
C PRO A 154 26.48 -13.35 3.92
N ARG A 155 25.48 -13.66 4.76
CA ARG A 155 25.12 -12.92 5.99
C ARG A 155 24.66 -11.48 5.79
N ARG A 156 24.39 -11.06 4.56
CA ARG A 156 23.73 -9.79 4.26
C ARG A 156 22.21 -9.95 4.20
N GLY A 157 21.53 -8.84 4.41
CA GLY A 157 20.10 -8.69 4.20
C GLY A 157 19.79 -7.24 3.84
N ILE A 158 18.80 -7.04 2.98
CA ILE A 158 18.29 -5.71 2.61
C ILE A 158 16.79 -5.65 2.90
N PRO A 159 16.24 -4.47 3.24
CA PRO A 159 14.83 -4.33 3.61
C PRO A 159 13.86 -4.62 2.45
N SER A 160 14.30 -4.37 1.21
CA SER A 160 13.59 -4.73 -0.03
C SER A 160 14.60 -4.81 -1.18
N LEU A 161 14.35 -5.69 -2.15
CA LEU A 161 15.06 -5.70 -3.42
C LEU A 161 14.28 -4.86 -4.44
N LEU A 162 14.93 -3.88 -5.06
CA LEU A 162 14.41 -3.15 -6.20
C LEU A 162 15.27 -3.47 -7.44
N VAL A 163 14.64 -4.00 -8.48
CA VAL A 163 15.31 -4.25 -9.77
C VAL A 163 14.60 -3.42 -10.82
N ARG A 164 15.31 -2.43 -11.36
CA ARG A 164 14.74 -1.50 -12.33
C ARG A 164 14.71 -2.10 -13.71
N GLU A 165 15.86 -2.59 -14.17
CA GLU A 165 15.94 -3.13 -15.52
C GLU A 165 17.07 -4.17 -15.63
N ILE A 166 16.82 -5.20 -16.43
CA ILE A 166 17.77 -6.27 -16.76
C ILE A 166 17.87 -6.32 -18.30
N THR A 167 18.96 -5.81 -18.85
CA THR A 167 19.24 -5.94 -20.28
C THR A 167 20.06 -7.20 -20.56
N ILE A 168 19.50 -8.13 -21.33
CA ILE A 168 20.18 -9.34 -21.81
C ILE A 168 20.53 -9.15 -23.29
N ASN A 169 21.80 -8.86 -23.59
CA ASN A 169 22.25 -8.74 -24.97
C ASN A 169 22.57 -10.11 -25.56
N SER A 170 21.75 -10.54 -26.53
CA SER A 170 21.87 -11.83 -27.22
C SER A 170 21.45 -11.69 -28.69
N PRO A 171 22.03 -12.50 -29.61
CA PRO A 171 21.49 -12.64 -30.96
C PRO A 171 20.11 -13.33 -30.98
N VAL A 172 19.73 -14.05 -29.92
CA VAL A 172 18.37 -14.61 -29.75
C VAL A 172 17.55 -13.64 -28.91
N LYS A 173 16.39 -13.22 -29.40
CA LYS A 173 15.55 -12.24 -28.70
C LYS A 173 14.60 -12.91 -27.73
N ILE A 174 14.38 -12.29 -26.58
CA ILE A 174 13.30 -12.67 -25.67
C ILE A 174 12.02 -12.07 -26.26
N ALA A 175 11.12 -12.92 -26.74
CA ALA A 175 9.88 -12.47 -27.39
C ALA A 175 8.74 -12.24 -26.39
N HIS A 176 8.80 -12.91 -25.24
CA HIS A 176 7.78 -12.82 -24.22
C HIS A 176 8.38 -13.05 -22.83
N VAL A 177 8.00 -12.18 -21.89
CA VAL A 177 8.33 -12.29 -20.47
C VAL A 177 7.08 -12.77 -19.74
N MET A 178 7.13 -14.01 -19.29
CA MET A 178 6.03 -14.63 -18.55
C MET A 178 5.98 -14.06 -17.13
N GLN A 179 4.77 -13.71 -16.73
CA GLN A 179 4.46 -13.30 -15.35
C GLN A 179 4.89 -14.40 -14.37
N GLY A 180 5.70 -13.99 -13.39
CA GLY A 180 6.13 -14.80 -12.26
C GLY A 180 5.10 -15.13 -11.19
N PRO A 181 4.13 -14.26 -10.86
CA PRO A 181 3.08 -14.60 -9.92
C PRO A 181 2.07 -15.52 -10.59
N GLY A 182 1.69 -16.57 -9.84
CA GLY A 182 0.43 -17.30 -9.96
C GLY A 182 -0.34 -17.37 -11.26
N ARG A 183 -0.46 -18.56 -11.87
CA ARG A 183 -1.29 -18.78 -13.06
C ARG A 183 -2.42 -19.77 -12.86
N GLY A 184 -3.58 -19.46 -13.43
CA GLY A 184 -4.64 -20.44 -13.66
C GLY A 184 -4.40 -21.19 -14.97
N PHE A 185 -4.96 -22.39 -15.07
CA PHE A 185 -5.15 -23.07 -16.34
C PHE A 185 -6.52 -23.73 -16.30
N TYR A 186 -7.51 -23.16 -16.99
CA TYR A 186 -8.87 -23.69 -16.95
C TYR A 186 -9.10 -24.85 -17.93
N ASP A 187 -9.86 -25.85 -17.47
CA ASP A 187 -10.45 -26.91 -18.27
C ASP A 187 -11.98 -26.80 -18.17
N VAL A 188 -12.58 -26.36 -19.28
CA VAL A 188 -14.04 -26.24 -19.46
C VAL A 188 -14.61 -27.34 -20.36
N SER A 189 -13.87 -28.43 -20.60
CA SER A 189 -14.31 -29.50 -21.51
C SER A 189 -15.68 -30.10 -21.13
N ALA A 190 -16.03 -30.14 -19.84
CA ALA A 190 -17.32 -30.61 -19.36
C ALA A 190 -18.44 -29.56 -19.39
N SER A 191 -18.12 -28.27 -19.58
CA SER A 191 -19.10 -27.17 -19.72
C SER A 191 -18.52 -26.04 -20.58
N PRO A 192 -18.38 -26.25 -21.91
CA PRO A 192 -17.73 -25.27 -22.81
C PRO A 192 -18.41 -23.91 -22.85
N ASP A 193 -19.70 -23.85 -22.52
CA ASP A 193 -20.48 -22.63 -22.42
C ASP A 193 -20.00 -21.68 -21.29
N LEU A 194 -19.22 -22.17 -20.34
CA LEU A 194 -18.59 -21.36 -19.28
C LEU A 194 -17.25 -20.75 -19.67
N GLU A 195 -16.77 -20.88 -20.91
CA GLU A 195 -15.45 -20.37 -21.30
C GLU A 195 -15.25 -18.89 -20.98
N GLY A 196 -16.23 -18.03 -21.29
CA GLY A 196 -16.14 -16.60 -20.96
C GLY A 196 -16.12 -16.32 -19.44
N TRP A 197 -16.81 -17.14 -18.65
CA TRP A 197 -16.80 -17.05 -17.19
C TRP A 197 -15.44 -17.49 -16.63
N ALA A 198 -14.90 -18.61 -17.11
CA ALA A 198 -13.62 -19.16 -16.69
C ALA A 198 -12.46 -18.19 -17.00
N GLN A 199 -12.44 -17.62 -18.20
CA GLN A 199 -11.46 -16.59 -18.57
C GLN A 199 -11.52 -15.35 -17.67
N LYS A 200 -12.73 -14.92 -17.27
CA LYS A 200 -12.88 -13.80 -16.33
C LYS A 200 -12.34 -14.17 -14.94
N ALA A 201 -12.69 -15.34 -14.44
CA ALA A 201 -12.24 -15.82 -13.14
C ALA A 201 -10.72 -16.00 -13.07
N GLU A 202 -10.11 -16.53 -14.13
CA GLU A 202 -8.66 -16.70 -14.25
C GLU A 202 -7.92 -15.35 -14.23
N ARG A 203 -8.31 -14.39 -15.06
CA ARG A 203 -7.70 -13.04 -15.05
C ARG A 203 -7.75 -12.42 -13.65
N GLN A 204 -8.89 -12.54 -12.98
CA GLN A 204 -9.07 -12.03 -11.62
C GLN A 204 -8.13 -12.71 -10.62
N MET A 205 -7.96 -14.03 -10.72
CA MET A 205 -7.00 -14.76 -9.88
C MET A 205 -5.58 -14.28 -10.13
N GLU A 206 -5.16 -14.19 -11.40
CA GLU A 206 -3.80 -13.78 -11.80
C GLU A 206 -3.49 -12.36 -11.35
N GLU A 207 -4.43 -11.42 -11.53
CA GLU A 207 -4.29 -10.02 -11.11
C GLU A 207 -4.09 -9.90 -9.59
N PHE A 208 -4.80 -10.71 -8.79
CA PHE A 208 -4.78 -10.62 -7.33
C PHE A 208 -3.80 -11.59 -6.63
N TRP A 209 -3.21 -12.52 -7.38
CA TRP A 209 -2.26 -13.50 -6.85
C TRP A 209 -1.04 -12.87 -6.15
N PRO A 210 -0.36 -11.86 -6.71
CA PRO A 210 0.83 -11.28 -6.08
C PRO A 210 0.51 -10.72 -4.70
N ASP A 211 -0.60 -9.99 -4.59
CA ASP A 211 -1.04 -9.37 -3.33
C ASP A 211 -1.42 -10.45 -2.30
N THR A 212 -2.08 -11.52 -2.73
CA THR A 212 -2.39 -12.67 -1.88
C THR A 212 -1.12 -13.39 -1.41
N ALA A 213 -0.15 -13.61 -2.30
CA ALA A 213 1.12 -14.25 -1.96
C ALA A 213 1.97 -13.40 -1.01
N ALA A 214 1.95 -12.07 -1.18
CA ALA A 214 2.58 -11.13 -0.26
C ALA A 214 1.91 -11.15 1.12
N LEU A 215 0.58 -11.18 1.15
CA LEU A 215 -0.17 -11.19 2.41
C LEU A 215 0.02 -12.50 3.17
N LEU A 216 0.05 -13.63 2.47
CA LEU A 216 0.20 -14.98 3.03
C LEU A 216 1.66 -15.47 3.04
N TYR A 217 2.61 -14.55 2.95
CA TYR A 217 4.02 -14.86 2.93
C TYR A 217 4.45 -15.63 4.18
N SER A 218 5.39 -16.56 4.02
CA SER A 218 6.09 -17.18 5.12
C SER A 218 7.54 -17.37 4.76
N ASP A 219 8.41 -16.88 5.63
CA ASP A 219 9.84 -17.07 5.46
C ASP A 219 10.20 -18.56 5.35
N GLY A 220 11.10 -18.88 4.43
CA GLY A 220 11.51 -20.26 4.15
C GLY A 220 10.47 -21.13 3.43
N PHE A 221 9.35 -20.57 2.95
CA PHE A 221 8.34 -21.30 2.18
C PHE A 221 8.21 -20.77 0.76
N ILE A 222 8.31 -21.66 -0.23
CA ILE A 222 8.01 -21.36 -1.63
C ILE A 222 6.55 -21.71 -1.88
N THR A 223 5.73 -20.70 -2.12
CA THR A 223 4.31 -20.91 -2.43
C THR A 223 4.15 -21.47 -3.84
N PRO A 224 3.20 -22.39 -4.06
CA PRO A 224 2.78 -22.74 -5.42
C PRO A 224 2.39 -21.47 -6.19
N ASN A 225 2.75 -21.44 -7.47
CA ASN A 225 2.48 -20.31 -8.37
C ASN A 225 1.66 -20.74 -9.60
N MET A 226 0.96 -21.86 -9.52
CA MET A 226 0.03 -22.31 -10.54
C MET A 226 -1.07 -23.19 -9.97
N VAL A 227 -2.20 -23.26 -10.68
CA VAL A 227 -3.31 -24.16 -10.39
C VAL A 227 -4.04 -24.55 -11.67
N THR A 228 -4.41 -25.82 -11.80
CA THR A 228 -5.36 -26.27 -12.83
C THR A 228 -6.77 -26.11 -12.32
N VAL A 229 -7.62 -25.37 -13.03
CA VAL A 229 -9.02 -25.13 -12.66
C VAL A 229 -9.93 -26.01 -13.52
N VAL A 230 -10.61 -26.98 -12.92
CA VAL A 230 -11.49 -27.91 -13.63
C VAL A 230 -12.94 -27.56 -13.35
N TYR A 231 -13.68 -27.21 -14.40
CA TYR A 231 -15.10 -26.87 -14.33
C TYR A 231 -15.95 -28.10 -14.60
N ARG A 232 -16.57 -28.66 -13.55
CA ARG A 232 -17.46 -29.82 -13.66
C ARG A 232 -18.50 -29.86 -12.55
N THR A 233 -19.54 -30.67 -12.72
CA THR A 233 -20.48 -31.02 -11.64
C THR A 233 -20.64 -32.54 -11.54
N GLY A 234 -21.26 -33.01 -10.46
CA GLY A 234 -21.57 -34.43 -10.26
C GLY A 234 -20.99 -35.04 -8.97
N PRO A 235 -21.02 -36.38 -8.83
CA PRO A 235 -20.60 -37.06 -7.61
C PRO A 235 -19.16 -36.70 -7.19
N GLY A 236 -18.99 -36.31 -5.92
CA GLY A 236 -17.69 -35.95 -5.36
C GLY A 236 -17.20 -34.53 -5.68
N VAL A 237 -18.03 -33.69 -6.32
CA VAL A 237 -17.80 -32.24 -6.46
C VAL A 237 -18.53 -31.53 -5.32
N THR A 238 -17.89 -30.56 -4.68
CA THR A 238 -18.48 -29.74 -3.62
C THR A 238 -19.57 -28.81 -4.17
N GLY A 239 -20.33 -28.17 -3.28
CA GLY A 239 -21.43 -27.28 -3.70
C GLY A 239 -20.99 -26.02 -4.46
N VAL A 240 -19.73 -25.58 -4.28
CA VAL A 240 -19.19 -24.33 -4.85
C VAL A 240 -17.87 -24.62 -5.56
N ALA A 241 -16.81 -24.83 -4.80
CA ALA A 241 -15.51 -25.24 -5.30
C ALA A 241 -14.72 -25.95 -4.20
N ALA A 242 -13.60 -26.55 -4.57
CA ALA A 242 -12.62 -27.10 -3.64
C ALA A 242 -11.24 -27.17 -4.30
N THR A 243 -10.21 -26.85 -3.51
CA THR A 243 -8.81 -26.89 -3.96
C THR A 243 -7.98 -27.90 -3.19
N GLY A 244 -7.18 -28.67 -3.91
CA GLY A 244 -6.20 -29.58 -3.32
C GLY A 244 -5.25 -30.15 -4.36
N GLY A 245 -4.00 -30.38 -3.96
CA GLY A 245 -3.01 -31.05 -4.82
C GLY A 245 -2.70 -30.32 -6.14
N GLY A 246 -2.86 -29.00 -6.19
CA GLY A 246 -2.65 -28.19 -7.40
C GLY A 246 -3.84 -28.15 -8.35
N VAL A 247 -4.99 -28.72 -7.96
CA VAL A 247 -6.24 -28.71 -8.74
C VAL A 247 -7.32 -27.99 -7.96
N MET A 248 -7.95 -27.01 -8.60
CA MET A 248 -9.18 -26.36 -8.14
C MET A 248 -10.35 -26.96 -8.93
N THR A 249 -11.30 -27.60 -8.28
CA THR A 249 -12.54 -28.05 -8.92
C THR A 249 -13.63 -27.03 -8.65
N VAL A 250 -14.19 -26.42 -9.70
CA VAL A 250 -15.30 -25.45 -9.61
C VAL A 250 -16.60 -26.11 -10.08
N ASN A 251 -17.66 -25.99 -9.28
CA ASN A 251 -18.96 -26.58 -9.59
C ASN A 251 -19.68 -25.74 -10.65
N THR A 252 -19.87 -26.32 -11.84
CA THR A 252 -20.51 -25.62 -12.96
C THR A 252 -21.96 -25.23 -12.68
N GLN A 253 -22.67 -26.02 -11.85
CA GLN A 253 -24.02 -25.68 -11.42
C GLN A 253 -24.05 -24.38 -10.62
N TRP A 254 -23.04 -24.14 -9.78
CA TRP A 254 -22.90 -22.87 -9.05
C TRP A 254 -22.64 -21.72 -10.02
N CYS A 255 -21.71 -21.87 -10.97
CA CYS A 255 -21.41 -20.84 -11.96
C CYS A 255 -22.65 -20.40 -12.75
N HIS A 256 -23.53 -21.32 -13.13
CA HIS A 256 -24.78 -20.98 -13.82
C HIS A 256 -25.81 -20.28 -12.92
N GLN A 257 -25.85 -20.64 -11.63
CA GLN A 257 -26.78 -20.04 -10.65
C GLN A 257 -26.30 -18.68 -10.14
N HIS A 258 -24.98 -18.48 -10.12
CA HIS A 258 -24.28 -17.32 -9.58
C HIS A 258 -23.23 -16.81 -10.58
N PRO A 259 -23.65 -16.37 -11.79
CA PRO A 259 -22.71 -15.91 -12.83
C PRO A 259 -21.88 -14.70 -12.38
N GLU A 260 -22.32 -13.96 -11.37
CA GLU A 260 -21.61 -12.86 -10.72
C GLU A 260 -20.45 -13.32 -9.82
N ASP A 261 -20.47 -14.55 -9.31
CA ASP A 261 -19.58 -15.01 -8.23
C ASP A 261 -18.23 -15.54 -8.76
N THR A 262 -17.48 -14.71 -9.50
CA THR A 262 -16.09 -15.06 -9.85
C THR A 262 -15.16 -14.96 -8.64
N GLY A 263 -15.55 -14.25 -7.58
CA GLY A 263 -14.78 -14.13 -6.33
C GLY A 263 -14.48 -15.48 -5.65
N LEU A 264 -15.26 -16.52 -5.91
CA LEU A 264 -15.00 -17.86 -5.34
C LEU A 264 -13.60 -18.38 -5.73
N THR A 265 -13.11 -18.07 -6.93
CA THR A 265 -11.80 -18.57 -7.36
C THR A 265 -10.65 -17.85 -6.66
N VAL A 266 -10.88 -16.64 -6.13
CA VAL A 266 -9.92 -15.93 -5.27
C VAL A 266 -9.84 -16.56 -3.88
N HIS A 267 -10.98 -16.98 -3.31
CA HIS A 267 -10.98 -17.78 -2.09
C HIS A 267 -10.17 -19.07 -2.29
N GLU A 268 -10.43 -19.79 -3.37
CA GLU A 268 -9.73 -21.04 -3.68
C GLU A 268 -8.23 -20.83 -3.98
N THR A 269 -7.88 -19.70 -4.61
CA THR A 269 -6.48 -19.27 -4.82
C THR A 269 -5.75 -19.06 -3.50
N ALA A 270 -6.43 -18.54 -2.47
CA ALA A 270 -5.85 -18.45 -1.13
C ALA A 270 -5.42 -19.83 -0.64
N HIS A 271 -6.24 -20.88 -0.81
CA HIS A 271 -5.86 -22.25 -0.45
C HIS A 271 -4.66 -22.78 -1.26
N VAL A 272 -4.55 -22.45 -2.55
CA VAL A 272 -3.37 -22.78 -3.37
C VAL A 272 -2.10 -22.18 -2.77
N ILE A 273 -2.15 -20.89 -2.41
CA ILE A 273 -1.01 -20.14 -1.87
C ILE A 273 -0.68 -20.60 -0.44
N GLN A 274 -1.71 -20.83 0.38
CA GLN A 274 -1.57 -21.34 1.73
C GLN A 274 -0.81 -22.67 1.73
N ALA A 275 -1.21 -23.60 0.85
CA ALA A 275 -0.59 -24.91 0.67
C ALA A 275 -0.32 -25.62 2.01
N MET A 276 -1.33 -25.60 2.89
CA MET A 276 -1.20 -26.10 4.26
C MET A 276 -0.90 -27.59 4.27
N SER A 277 0.13 -27.98 5.03
CA SER A 277 0.51 -29.39 5.21
C SER A 277 -0.54 -30.19 5.99
N ALA A 278 -1.31 -29.51 6.84
CA ALA A 278 -2.45 -30.04 7.57
C ALA A 278 -3.59 -29.02 7.54
N TYR A 279 -4.82 -29.50 7.31
CA TYR A 279 -6.02 -28.67 7.29
C TYR A 279 -6.53 -28.41 8.71
N ASN A 280 -5.68 -27.81 9.56
CA ASN A 280 -5.96 -27.59 10.97
C ASN A 280 -5.27 -26.31 11.51
N PRO A 281 -5.99 -25.43 12.21
CA PRO A 281 -7.43 -25.49 12.47
C PRO A 281 -8.25 -24.98 11.27
N VAL A 282 -9.28 -25.74 10.92
CA VAL A 282 -10.17 -25.46 9.77
C VAL A 282 -10.72 -24.04 9.81
N TRP A 283 -11.18 -23.57 10.98
CA TRP A 283 -11.81 -22.26 11.11
C TRP A 283 -10.92 -21.12 10.68
N LEU A 284 -9.63 -21.22 10.97
CA LEU A 284 -8.67 -20.16 10.65
C LEU A 284 -8.22 -20.27 9.20
N ILE A 285 -8.01 -21.48 8.68
CA ILE A 285 -7.63 -21.69 7.28
C ILE A 285 -8.72 -21.12 6.35
N GLU A 286 -9.97 -21.53 6.57
CA GLU A 286 -11.12 -21.04 5.81
C GLU A 286 -11.42 -19.56 6.07
N GLY A 287 -11.28 -19.12 7.32
CA GLY A 287 -11.43 -17.71 7.68
C GLY A 287 -10.40 -16.80 7.01
N ILE A 288 -9.16 -17.27 6.83
CA ILE A 288 -8.11 -16.54 6.11
C ILE A 288 -8.44 -16.48 4.61
N ALA A 289 -8.88 -17.59 4.01
CA ALA A 289 -9.29 -17.60 2.60
C ALA A 289 -10.44 -16.62 2.31
N ASP A 290 -11.45 -16.58 3.19
CA ASP A 290 -12.51 -15.59 3.09
C ASP A 290 -12.09 -14.18 3.50
N TYR A 291 -11.05 -14.02 4.33
CA TYR A 291 -10.47 -12.70 4.58
C TYR A 291 -9.80 -12.15 3.32
N ILE A 292 -9.04 -12.99 2.59
CA ILE A 292 -8.44 -12.60 1.30
C ILE A 292 -9.54 -12.12 0.35
N ARG A 293 -10.63 -12.89 0.25
CA ARG A 293 -11.76 -12.55 -0.61
C ARG A 293 -12.54 -11.31 -0.14
N TRP A 294 -13.13 -11.36 1.04
CA TRP A 294 -14.13 -10.39 1.50
C TRP A 294 -13.58 -9.18 2.25
N VAL A 295 -12.29 -9.16 2.58
CA VAL A 295 -11.65 -8.01 3.26
C VAL A 295 -10.64 -7.33 2.33
N LYS A 296 -10.01 -8.07 1.42
CA LYS A 296 -8.95 -7.51 0.55
C LYS A 296 -9.32 -7.42 -0.93
N PHE A 297 -10.00 -8.44 -1.47
CA PHE A 297 -10.32 -8.46 -2.89
C PHE A 297 -11.62 -7.70 -3.23
N GLU A 298 -12.73 -8.03 -2.56
CA GLU A 298 -14.05 -7.44 -2.82
C GLU A 298 -14.78 -7.00 -1.54
N PRO A 299 -14.18 -6.14 -0.71
CA PRO A 299 -14.79 -5.69 0.55
C PRO A 299 -16.15 -5.02 0.37
N GLU A 300 -16.42 -4.41 -0.78
CA GLU A 300 -17.70 -3.82 -1.14
C GLU A 300 -18.85 -4.82 -1.22
N ASN A 301 -18.55 -6.11 -1.49
CA ASN A 301 -19.54 -7.18 -1.59
C ASN A 301 -19.72 -7.94 -0.25
N GLN A 302 -19.05 -7.50 0.82
CA GLN A 302 -19.17 -8.11 2.14
C GLN A 302 -20.42 -7.62 2.88
N HIS A 303 -21.54 -8.31 2.65
CA HIS A 303 -22.84 -7.98 3.25
C HIS A 303 -23.32 -8.95 4.34
N GLN A 304 -22.42 -9.79 4.87
CA GLN A 304 -22.82 -10.81 5.84
C GLN A 304 -23.39 -10.18 7.12
N ARG A 305 -24.57 -10.67 7.53
CA ARG A 305 -25.14 -10.40 8.85
C ARG A 305 -24.70 -11.48 9.84
N ILE A 306 -23.93 -11.10 10.85
CA ILE A 306 -23.48 -12.01 11.91
C ILE A 306 -24.56 -12.09 12.99
N ASN A 307 -25.01 -13.30 13.31
CA ASN A 307 -25.89 -13.53 14.46
C ASN A 307 -25.08 -13.44 15.75
N THR A 308 -24.99 -12.23 16.30
CA THR A 308 -24.15 -11.93 17.48
C THR A 308 -24.50 -12.68 18.76
N ALA A 309 -25.64 -13.39 18.81
CA ALA A 309 -26.01 -14.23 19.94
C ALA A 309 -25.48 -15.67 19.86
N LYS A 310 -25.09 -16.13 18.67
CA LYS A 310 -24.67 -17.52 18.41
C LYS A 310 -23.28 -17.64 17.79
N ALA A 311 -22.86 -16.60 17.07
CA ALA A 311 -21.63 -16.64 16.31
C ALA A 311 -20.40 -16.77 17.20
N THR A 312 -19.38 -17.44 16.67
CA THR A 312 -18.06 -17.54 17.29
C THR A 312 -16.96 -17.30 16.26
N TYR A 313 -15.74 -16.99 16.69
CA TYR A 313 -14.60 -16.89 15.78
C TYR A 313 -14.26 -18.24 15.11
N HIS A 314 -14.81 -19.35 15.59
CA HIS A 314 -14.68 -20.68 14.99
C HIS A 314 -15.63 -20.94 13.81
N ASP A 315 -16.53 -20.01 13.48
CA ASP A 315 -17.55 -20.20 12.44
C ASP A 315 -16.99 -20.25 11.00
N SER A 316 -15.66 -20.10 10.83
CA SER A 316 -14.97 -20.10 9.54
C SER A 316 -15.45 -18.98 8.61
N TYR A 317 -14.98 -19.00 7.37
CA TYR A 317 -15.52 -18.20 6.26
C TYR A 317 -15.68 -16.71 6.63
N ARG A 318 -16.71 -16.05 6.10
CA ARG A 318 -17.00 -14.62 6.28
C ARG A 318 -17.05 -14.16 7.74
N THR A 319 -17.54 -14.99 8.67
CA THR A 319 -17.64 -14.60 10.09
C THR A 319 -16.25 -14.44 10.69
N THR A 320 -15.40 -15.45 10.53
CA THR A 320 -14.00 -15.39 10.96
C THR A 320 -13.24 -14.32 10.20
N ALA A 321 -13.46 -14.20 8.88
CA ALA A 321 -12.81 -13.20 8.04
C ALA A 321 -13.06 -11.76 8.52
N THR A 322 -14.31 -11.45 8.87
CA THR A 322 -14.71 -10.13 9.38
C THR A 322 -14.04 -9.85 10.73
N PHE A 323 -13.95 -10.86 11.61
CA PHE A 323 -13.21 -10.74 12.87
C PHE A 323 -11.72 -10.52 12.68
N LEU A 324 -11.08 -11.26 11.77
CA LEU A 324 -9.67 -11.06 11.43
C LEU A 324 -9.40 -9.66 10.85
N GLY A 325 -10.28 -9.19 9.96
CA GLY A 325 -10.23 -7.84 9.40
C GLY A 325 -10.32 -6.76 10.47
N TRP A 326 -11.24 -6.93 11.42
CA TRP A 326 -11.36 -6.03 12.57
C TRP A 326 -10.11 -6.08 13.47
N CYS A 327 -9.58 -7.26 13.76
CA CYS A 327 -8.36 -7.38 14.57
C CYS A 327 -7.15 -6.71 13.92
N GLU A 328 -6.97 -6.82 12.61
CA GLU A 328 -5.89 -6.11 11.92
C GLU A 328 -6.04 -4.59 11.96
N LEU A 329 -7.28 -4.11 11.84
CA LEU A 329 -7.57 -2.69 11.87
C LEU A 329 -7.28 -2.05 13.24
N HIS A 330 -7.49 -2.79 14.32
CA HIS A 330 -7.46 -2.25 15.67
C HIS A 330 -6.25 -2.66 16.52
N TYR A 331 -5.54 -3.73 16.16
CA TYR A 331 -4.46 -4.28 17.00
C TYR A 331 -3.15 -4.49 16.25
N ASP A 332 -3.13 -5.35 15.23
CA ASP A 332 -1.91 -5.71 14.51
C ASP A 332 -2.18 -5.87 13.02
N SER A 333 -1.77 -4.89 12.22
CA SER A 333 -1.95 -4.85 10.76
C SER A 333 -1.31 -6.02 9.99
N ARG A 334 -0.55 -6.90 10.64
CA ARG A 334 0.05 -8.11 10.06
C ARG A 334 -0.44 -9.39 10.72
N LEU A 335 -1.54 -9.35 11.47
CA LEU A 335 -2.06 -10.50 12.19
C LEU A 335 -2.29 -11.70 11.26
N VAL A 336 -2.98 -11.51 10.12
CA VAL A 336 -3.30 -12.62 9.21
C VAL A 336 -2.04 -13.24 8.63
N THR A 337 -1.06 -12.43 8.22
CA THR A 337 0.24 -12.92 7.74
C THR A 337 0.93 -13.80 8.78
N LYS A 338 0.98 -13.34 10.04
CA LYS A 338 1.65 -14.05 11.14
C LYS A 338 0.92 -15.34 11.50
N LEU A 339 -0.41 -15.29 11.62
CA LEU A 339 -1.24 -16.46 11.89
C LEU A 339 -1.12 -17.50 10.76
N ASN A 340 -1.15 -17.06 9.50
CA ASN A 340 -0.95 -17.95 8.35
C ASN A 340 0.40 -18.67 8.42
N HIS A 341 1.48 -17.95 8.75
CA HIS A 341 2.81 -18.54 8.94
C HIS A 341 2.82 -19.60 10.04
N ASP A 342 2.25 -19.28 11.21
CA ASP A 342 2.21 -20.21 12.34
C ASP A 342 1.33 -21.44 12.05
N VAL A 343 0.22 -21.30 11.33
CA VAL A 343 -0.60 -22.43 10.86
C VAL A 343 0.18 -23.30 9.88
N ARG A 344 0.84 -22.69 8.88
CA ARG A 344 1.59 -23.39 7.84
C ARG A 344 2.66 -24.32 8.41
N PHE A 345 3.34 -23.88 9.46
CA PHE A 345 4.39 -24.65 10.13
C PHE A 345 3.91 -25.44 11.35
N GLY A 346 2.60 -25.49 11.62
CA GLY A 346 2.03 -26.29 12.71
C GLY A 346 2.33 -25.74 14.11
N HIS A 347 2.67 -24.45 14.21
CA HIS A 347 2.95 -23.75 15.47
C HIS A 347 1.72 -23.02 16.03
N TYR A 348 0.59 -23.06 15.32
CA TYR A 348 -0.62 -22.36 15.71
C TYR A 348 -1.17 -22.81 17.08
N ASN A 349 -1.50 -21.84 17.91
CA ASN A 349 -2.37 -21.97 19.08
C ASN A 349 -3.02 -20.61 19.39
N ASN A 350 -4.11 -20.60 20.17
CA ASN A 350 -4.87 -19.37 20.44
C ASN A 350 -4.08 -18.29 21.22
N ASP A 351 -3.00 -18.64 21.95
CA ASP A 351 -2.18 -17.66 22.67
C ASP A 351 -1.42 -16.72 21.72
N LEU A 352 -1.31 -17.07 20.43
CA LEU A 352 -0.73 -16.20 19.42
C LEU A 352 -1.50 -14.88 19.26
N PHE A 353 -2.82 -14.86 19.47
CA PHE A 353 -3.59 -13.61 19.51
C PHE A 353 -3.09 -12.71 20.64
N LYS A 354 -2.78 -13.27 21.81
CA LYS A 354 -2.22 -12.48 22.91
C LYS A 354 -0.82 -11.98 22.60
N LYS A 355 0.00 -12.80 21.95
CA LYS A 355 1.34 -12.42 21.50
C LYS A 355 1.31 -11.26 20.50
N TYR A 356 0.39 -11.27 19.54
CA TYR A 356 0.37 -10.29 18.45
C TYR A 356 -0.52 -9.07 18.76
N CYS A 357 -1.70 -9.28 19.35
CA CYS A 357 -2.68 -8.23 19.64
C CYS A 357 -2.67 -7.75 21.10
N GLY A 358 -1.89 -8.38 21.99
CA GLY A 358 -1.84 -8.05 23.41
C GLY A 358 -3.01 -8.58 24.25
N LYS A 359 -4.01 -9.24 23.62
CA LYS A 359 -5.20 -9.82 24.27
C LYS A 359 -5.49 -11.22 23.75
N ASP A 360 -6.03 -12.10 24.60
CA ASP A 360 -6.48 -13.42 24.17
C ASP A 360 -7.67 -13.33 23.18
N VAL A 361 -7.85 -14.39 22.38
CA VAL A 361 -8.83 -14.43 21.28
C VAL A 361 -10.28 -14.29 21.76
N ASP A 362 -10.61 -14.80 22.96
CA ASP A 362 -11.97 -14.72 23.51
C ASP A 362 -12.31 -13.28 23.93
N THR A 363 -11.33 -12.56 24.51
CA THR A 363 -11.44 -11.13 24.81
C THR A 363 -11.60 -10.32 23.53
N LEU A 364 -10.76 -10.58 22.52
CA LEU A 364 -10.86 -9.91 21.22
C LEU A 364 -12.22 -10.16 20.55
N TRP A 365 -12.73 -11.40 20.60
CA TRP A 365 -14.04 -11.74 20.06
C TRP A 365 -15.17 -10.99 20.77
N THR A 366 -15.09 -10.86 22.09
CA THR A 366 -16.08 -10.10 22.87
C THR A 366 -16.09 -8.62 22.46
N GLU A 367 -14.90 -8.03 22.29
CA GLU A 367 -14.75 -6.64 21.84
C GLU A 367 -15.26 -6.46 20.40
N PHE A 368 -14.95 -7.40 19.51
CA PHE A 368 -15.47 -7.44 18.14
C PHE A 368 -16.99 -7.48 18.11
N ILE A 369 -17.64 -8.36 18.88
CA ILE A 369 -19.10 -8.44 18.93
C ILE A 369 -19.72 -7.15 19.45
N ALA A 370 -19.10 -6.49 20.42
CA ALA A 370 -19.55 -5.19 20.89
C ALA A 370 -19.43 -4.11 19.80
N ALA A 371 -18.30 -4.06 19.09
CA ALA A 371 -18.07 -3.13 17.97
C ALA A 371 -19.04 -3.39 16.81
N TYR A 372 -19.23 -4.66 16.43
CA TYR A 372 -20.15 -5.05 15.35
C TYR A 372 -21.60 -4.67 15.67
N LYS A 373 -22.04 -4.77 16.93
CA LYS A 373 -23.38 -4.31 17.34
C LYS A 373 -23.55 -2.80 17.23
N ALA A 374 -22.47 -2.04 17.43
CA ALA A 374 -22.49 -0.58 17.37
C ALA A 374 -22.49 -0.07 15.92
N ASP A 375 -21.68 -0.67 15.04
CA ASP A 375 -21.59 -0.30 13.63
C ASP A 375 -21.24 -1.52 12.75
N PRO A 376 -22.23 -2.33 12.36
CA PRO A 376 -21.99 -3.52 11.56
C PRO A 376 -21.57 -3.21 10.12
N VAL A 377 -21.83 -2.00 9.62
CA VAL A 377 -21.56 -1.62 8.23
C VAL A 377 -20.09 -1.25 8.06
N ASN A 378 -19.52 -0.48 8.98
CA ASN A 378 -18.14 0.00 8.88
C ASN A 378 -17.14 -0.83 9.69
N ILE A 379 -17.52 -2.02 10.17
CA ILE A 379 -16.72 -2.81 11.12
C ILE A 379 -15.31 -3.16 10.64
N ILE A 380 -15.12 -3.31 9.31
CA ILE A 380 -13.82 -3.57 8.67
C ILE A 380 -13.37 -2.42 7.76
N THR A 381 -14.09 -1.31 7.76
CA THR A 381 -13.71 -0.12 6.98
C THR A 381 -12.68 0.67 7.77
N PRO A 382 -11.47 0.92 7.24
CA PRO A 382 -10.51 1.76 7.93
C PRO A 382 -11.13 3.11 8.30
N PRO A 383 -11.00 3.58 9.55
CA PRO A 383 -11.61 4.83 9.94
C PRO A 383 -10.97 5.95 9.13
N VAL A 384 -11.80 6.78 8.50
CA VAL A 384 -11.33 8.01 7.86
C VAL A 384 -10.63 8.86 8.93
N ALA A 385 -9.36 9.17 8.70
CA ALA A 385 -8.56 9.96 9.62
C ALA A 385 -9.29 11.27 9.94
N ALA A 386 -9.20 11.75 11.18
CA ALA A 386 -10.02 12.88 11.65
C ALA A 386 -9.89 14.14 10.77
N ALA A 387 -8.72 14.35 10.17
CA ALA A 387 -8.45 15.45 9.25
C ALA A 387 -9.11 15.30 7.87
N ASP A 388 -9.35 14.06 7.42
CA ASP A 388 -9.93 13.74 6.11
C ASP A 388 -11.45 13.61 6.13
N ARG A 389 -12.05 13.64 7.33
CA ARG A 389 -13.51 13.61 7.47
C ARG A 389 -14.11 14.87 6.86
N PRO A 390 -15.09 14.75 5.94
CA PRO A 390 -15.78 15.91 5.38
C PRO A 390 -16.27 16.84 6.49
N ARG A 391 -15.89 18.12 6.39
CA ARG A 391 -16.21 19.12 7.40
C ARG A 391 -16.97 20.28 6.76
N GLN A 392 -18.19 20.51 7.25
CA GLN A 392 -18.88 21.76 6.98
C GLN A 392 -18.24 22.87 7.81
N LEU A 393 -17.84 23.94 7.13
CA LEU A 393 -17.32 25.13 7.80
C LEU A 393 -18.40 25.77 8.68
N PRO A 394 -18.04 26.34 9.85
CA PRO A 394 -19.00 27.03 10.69
C PRO A 394 -19.67 28.20 9.95
N THR A 395 -20.96 28.42 10.22
CA THR A 395 -21.65 29.66 9.79
C THR A 395 -21.37 30.75 10.82
N VAL A 396 -20.96 31.93 10.37
CA VAL A 396 -20.61 33.05 11.25
C VAL A 396 -21.55 34.21 11.02
N LYS A 397 -22.01 34.84 12.10
CA LYS A 397 -22.79 36.08 12.03
C LYS A 397 -21.87 37.25 11.72
N ALA A 398 -22.20 38.04 10.70
CA ALA A 398 -21.48 39.27 10.38
C ALA A 398 -21.29 40.17 11.61
N GLY A 399 -20.04 40.61 11.82
CA GLY A 399 -19.65 41.44 12.98
C GLY A 399 -19.48 40.70 14.31
N SER A 400 -19.58 39.36 14.34
CA SER A 400 -19.36 38.57 15.56
C SER A 400 -17.90 38.14 15.79
N SER A 401 -17.00 38.52 14.88
CA SER A 401 -15.57 38.21 14.93
C SER A 401 -14.88 38.88 16.12
N VAL A 402 -14.03 38.12 16.79
CA VAL A 402 -13.14 38.54 17.87
C VAL A 402 -11.71 38.11 17.50
N PRO A 403 -10.95 38.95 16.78
CA PRO A 403 -9.57 38.66 16.42
C PRO A 403 -8.69 38.54 17.67
N ILE A 404 -7.75 37.59 17.65
CA ILE A 404 -6.81 37.36 18.75
C ILE A 404 -5.54 38.18 18.50
N ASN A 405 -5.07 38.90 19.53
CA ASN A 405 -3.79 39.59 19.45
C ASN A 405 -2.64 38.59 19.58
N LEU A 406 -1.92 38.35 18.48
CA LEU A 406 -0.81 37.41 18.40
C LEU A 406 0.58 38.08 18.47
N SER A 407 0.65 39.39 18.69
CA SER A 407 1.92 40.15 18.64
C SER A 407 3.03 39.58 19.53
N ALA A 408 2.69 39.11 20.73
CA ALA A 408 3.64 38.50 21.65
C ALA A 408 4.05 37.05 21.29
N ALA A 409 3.31 36.40 20.39
CA ALA A 409 3.53 35.03 19.97
C ALA A 409 4.23 34.90 18.61
N PHE A 410 4.31 35.99 17.83
CA PHE A 410 4.97 35.98 16.54
C PHE A 410 6.46 35.64 16.67
N ASN A 411 6.93 34.71 15.84
CA ASN A 411 8.29 34.17 15.87
C ASN A 411 8.93 34.03 14.48
N GLY A 412 8.29 34.54 13.42
CA GLY A 412 8.83 34.55 12.06
C GLY A 412 8.28 35.70 11.23
N MET A 413 8.96 36.06 10.14
CA MET A 413 8.56 37.10 9.19
C MET A 413 7.91 36.46 7.96
N GLY A 414 6.61 36.24 8.05
CA GLY A 414 5.84 35.55 7.01
C GLY A 414 5.37 36.44 5.87
N PHE A 415 5.40 37.75 6.05
CA PHE A 415 5.10 38.71 4.98
C PHE A 415 5.87 40.03 5.13
N SER A 416 6.13 40.68 4.01
CA SER A 416 6.91 41.92 3.94
C SER A 416 6.30 42.91 2.94
N ASN A 417 6.69 44.18 3.05
CA ASN A 417 6.40 45.14 1.99
C ASN A 417 7.13 44.74 0.70
N ASP A 418 6.51 44.97 -0.44
CA ASP A 418 7.15 44.76 -1.74
C ASP A 418 8.46 45.57 -1.82
N GLY A 419 9.54 44.93 -2.24
CA GLY A 419 10.87 45.55 -2.33
C GLY A 419 11.66 45.58 -1.02
N ALA A 420 11.07 45.20 0.12
CA ALA A 420 11.80 45.12 1.38
C ALA A 420 12.76 43.91 1.39
N THR A 421 13.95 44.12 1.91
CA THR A 421 14.93 43.05 2.16
C THR A 421 14.77 42.50 3.57
N PHE A 422 14.96 41.19 3.75
CA PHE A 422 14.89 40.52 5.06
C PHE A 422 15.86 39.33 5.11
N ASN A 423 16.10 38.77 6.30
CA ASN A 423 16.97 37.60 6.44
C ASN A 423 16.30 36.37 5.81
N GLU A 424 17.00 35.64 4.96
CA GLU A 424 16.46 34.47 4.25
C GLU A 424 15.78 33.47 5.21
N THR A 425 16.42 33.17 6.34
CA THR A 425 15.91 32.19 7.33
C THR A 425 14.71 32.70 8.14
N SER A 426 14.40 33.98 8.04
CA SER A 426 13.25 34.61 8.71
C SER A 426 11.96 34.58 7.89
N GLY A 427 12.05 34.23 6.59
CA GLY A 427 10.91 34.17 5.67
C GLY A 427 9.82 33.18 6.08
N PHE A 428 8.69 33.22 5.38
CA PHE A 428 7.56 32.30 5.59
C PHE A 428 7.97 30.83 5.40
N ASP A 429 8.85 30.52 4.45
CA ASP A 429 9.40 29.17 4.21
C ASP A 429 10.74 28.90 4.89
N ALA A 430 11.29 29.89 5.62
CA ALA A 430 12.67 29.87 6.11
C ALA A 430 13.75 29.65 5.02
N GLY A 431 13.37 29.79 3.74
CA GLY A 431 14.22 29.70 2.55
C GLY A 431 14.28 31.01 1.76
N GLY A 432 13.88 32.12 2.38
CA GLY A 432 13.98 33.46 1.82
C GLY A 432 12.76 33.91 1.01
N ALA A 433 11.58 33.34 1.22
CA ALA A 433 10.36 33.86 0.63
C ALA A 433 9.27 34.18 1.67
N ALA A 434 8.46 35.20 1.38
CA ALA A 434 7.42 35.70 2.26
C ALA A 434 6.22 36.22 1.45
N TYR A 435 5.01 36.26 2.01
CA TYR A 435 3.88 36.88 1.33
C TYR A 435 4.07 38.39 1.14
N SER A 436 3.32 38.97 0.19
CA SER A 436 3.25 40.42 0.01
C SER A 436 2.26 41.04 0.98
N ALA A 437 2.72 41.98 1.82
CA ALA A 437 1.88 42.79 2.68
C ALA A 437 0.83 43.60 1.89
N LYS A 438 1.18 44.01 0.66
CA LYS A 438 0.27 44.72 -0.24
C LYS A 438 -0.90 43.85 -0.69
N LEU A 439 -0.63 42.58 -1.00
CA LEU A 439 -1.67 41.62 -1.41
C LEU A 439 -2.47 41.08 -0.22
N LEU A 440 -1.83 40.92 0.94
CA LEU A 440 -2.48 40.42 2.15
C LEU A 440 -3.37 41.48 2.82
N GLY A 441 -2.93 42.75 2.83
CA GLY A 441 -3.61 43.83 3.53
C GLY A 441 -3.40 43.79 5.05
N THR A 442 -4.09 44.69 5.76
CA THR A 442 -4.10 44.75 7.23
C THR A 442 -5.24 43.94 7.85
N THR A 443 -6.26 43.62 7.05
CA THR A 443 -7.38 42.75 7.42
C THR A 443 -7.72 41.82 6.26
N VAL A 444 -8.13 40.60 6.59
CA VAL A 444 -8.66 39.63 5.62
C VAL A 444 -10.09 39.29 6.07
N ASN A 445 -11.07 39.50 5.20
CA ASN A 445 -12.46 39.12 5.47
C ASN A 445 -12.82 37.92 4.60
N TRP A 446 -13.28 36.83 5.21
CA TRP A 446 -13.70 35.62 4.53
C TRP A 446 -14.89 34.98 5.24
N LYS A 447 -16.00 34.74 4.52
CA LYS A 447 -17.24 34.16 5.06
C LYS A 447 -17.69 34.80 6.39
N ASP A 448 -17.76 36.12 6.41
CA ASP A 448 -18.13 36.94 7.58
C ASP A 448 -17.17 36.87 8.78
N VAL A 449 -16.03 36.19 8.63
CA VAL A 449 -14.92 36.18 9.58
C VAL A 449 -13.90 37.25 9.20
N GLN A 450 -13.57 38.12 10.14
CA GLN A 450 -12.52 39.13 9.99
C GLN A 450 -11.27 38.69 10.72
N PHE A 451 -10.17 38.52 9.98
CA PHE A 451 -8.83 38.33 10.52
C PHE A 451 -8.10 39.67 10.58
N THR A 452 -7.47 39.97 11.71
CA THR A 452 -6.52 41.08 11.85
C THR A 452 -5.12 40.58 11.56
N ILE A 453 -4.44 41.21 10.60
CA ILE A 453 -3.10 40.84 10.17
C ILE A 453 -2.05 41.64 10.95
N GLY A 454 -0.93 41.00 11.29
CA GLY A 454 0.19 41.65 11.97
C GLY A 454 0.84 42.78 11.16
N PRO A 455 1.79 43.53 11.75
CA PRO A 455 2.54 44.54 11.03
C PRO A 455 3.52 43.90 10.01
N ALA A 456 3.70 44.54 8.85
CA ALA A 456 4.69 44.12 7.87
C ALA A 456 6.13 44.41 8.35
N ASN A 457 7.12 43.67 7.83
CA ASN A 457 8.56 43.84 8.09
C ASN A 457 8.97 43.68 9.57
N ALA A 458 8.20 42.91 10.33
CA ALA A 458 8.49 42.49 11.70
C ALA A 458 8.08 41.01 11.85
N PRO A 459 8.40 40.32 12.95
CA PRO A 459 7.77 39.05 13.25
C PRO A 459 6.24 39.19 13.20
N ASN A 460 5.59 38.43 12.31
CA ASN A 460 4.19 38.59 11.96
C ASN A 460 3.47 37.29 11.59
N ILE A 461 4.14 36.15 11.80
CA ILE A 461 3.54 34.81 11.81
C ILE A 461 3.99 34.03 13.03
N ILE A 462 3.28 32.94 13.28
CA ILE A 462 3.67 31.91 14.24
C ILE A 462 4.03 30.66 13.45
N SER A 463 5.29 30.25 13.51
CA SER A 463 5.72 28.88 13.22
C SER A 463 5.37 28.00 14.40
N ALA A 464 4.57 26.96 14.18
CA ALA A 464 4.03 26.14 15.25
C ALA A 464 5.11 25.23 15.87
N THR A 465 5.31 25.30 17.18
CA THR A 465 6.32 24.54 17.93
C THR A 465 5.71 23.95 19.22
N GLY A 466 4.40 23.70 19.23
CA GLY A 466 3.68 23.19 20.39
C GLY A 466 3.32 24.25 21.45
N GLN A 467 3.45 25.53 21.13
CA GLN A 467 3.19 26.63 22.06
C GLN A 467 1.70 26.77 22.40
N VAL A 468 1.44 27.25 23.62
CA VAL A 468 0.09 27.55 24.12
C VAL A 468 -0.19 29.04 23.94
N LEU A 469 -1.22 29.36 23.17
CA LEU A 469 -1.66 30.72 22.90
C LEU A 469 -2.85 31.08 23.79
N PRO A 470 -2.79 32.15 24.59
CA PRO A 470 -3.96 32.61 25.34
C PRO A 470 -5.03 33.11 24.36
N LEU A 471 -6.29 32.73 24.62
CA LEU A 471 -7.45 33.22 23.89
C LEU A 471 -8.24 34.19 24.76
N THR A 472 -8.99 35.11 24.15
CA THR A 472 -9.92 35.97 24.89
C THR A 472 -11.03 35.11 25.49
N ALA A 473 -11.05 34.97 26.81
CA ALA A 473 -12.01 34.12 27.49
C ALA A 473 -13.46 34.52 27.18
N GLY A 474 -14.28 33.53 26.83
CA GLY A 474 -15.68 33.72 26.49
C GLY A 474 -16.29 32.49 25.84
N ASN A 475 -17.59 32.56 25.59
CA ASN A 475 -18.35 31.54 24.87
C ASN A 475 -18.37 31.90 23.38
N TYR A 476 -17.92 30.96 22.54
CA TYR A 476 -17.80 31.15 21.10
C TYR A 476 -18.35 29.93 20.37
N ALA A 477 -18.92 30.13 19.19
CA ALA A 477 -19.42 29.04 18.36
C ALA A 477 -18.32 28.47 17.45
N SER A 478 -17.29 29.26 17.12
CA SER A 478 -16.21 28.78 16.26
C SER A 478 -14.86 29.45 16.50
N LEU A 479 -13.80 28.71 16.12
CA LEU A 479 -12.41 29.14 16.00
C LEU A 479 -12.03 29.14 14.52
N TRP A 480 -11.29 30.16 14.11
CA TRP A 480 -10.79 30.31 12.75
C TRP A 480 -9.31 30.62 12.74
N LEU A 481 -8.59 30.01 11.81
CA LEU A 481 -7.17 30.25 11.56
C LEU A 481 -7.00 30.79 10.14
N LEU A 482 -6.04 31.69 9.95
CA LEU A 482 -5.49 32.02 8.65
C LEU A 482 -4.03 31.56 8.63
N GLY A 483 -3.63 30.79 7.62
CA GLY A 483 -2.29 30.20 7.56
C GLY A 483 -2.06 29.38 6.31
N ALA A 484 -0.91 28.70 6.26
CA ALA A 484 -0.58 27.70 5.24
C ALA A 484 0.56 26.80 5.74
N ALA A 485 0.79 25.70 5.04
CA ALA A 485 2.00 24.90 5.17
C ALA A 485 3.13 25.37 4.23
N VAL A 486 4.34 24.94 4.53
CA VAL A 486 5.54 25.02 3.68
C VAL A 486 6.24 23.65 3.65
N GLU A 487 7.16 23.46 2.70
CA GLU A 487 7.84 22.18 2.47
C GLU A 487 6.86 21.01 2.22
N GLY A 488 5.77 21.31 1.50
CA GLY A 488 4.70 20.36 1.21
C GLY A 488 3.57 20.37 2.23
N ASN A 489 2.54 19.58 1.93
CA ASN A 489 1.33 19.49 2.76
C ASN A 489 1.67 18.92 4.15
N GLN A 490 1.10 19.50 5.21
CA GLN A 490 1.28 19.01 6.57
C GLN A 490 0.01 18.28 7.04
N MET A 491 0.09 16.96 7.14
CA MET A 491 -1.05 16.08 7.39
C MET A 491 -1.32 15.87 8.89
N ALA A 492 -2.58 15.65 9.26
CA ALA A 492 -3.05 15.23 10.58
C ALA A 492 -2.55 16.08 11.76
N GLN A 493 -2.44 17.39 11.58
CA GLN A 493 -1.96 18.31 12.61
C GLN A 493 -3.03 18.56 13.67
N THR A 494 -2.68 18.39 14.95
CA THR A 494 -3.63 18.56 16.06
C THR A 494 -3.48 19.93 16.69
N LEU A 495 -4.60 20.65 16.81
CA LEU A 495 -4.75 21.83 17.65
C LEU A 495 -5.61 21.48 18.86
N THR A 496 -5.21 21.91 20.06
CA THR A 496 -5.96 21.61 21.28
C THR A 496 -6.54 22.87 21.87
N VAL A 497 -7.87 22.95 21.94
CA VAL A 497 -8.57 24.01 22.67
C VAL A 497 -8.69 23.58 24.12
N THR A 498 -8.29 24.46 25.03
CA THR A 498 -8.49 24.28 26.48
C THR A 498 -9.57 25.24 26.95
N TYR A 499 -10.54 24.73 27.70
CA TYR A 499 -11.61 25.49 28.32
C TYR A 499 -11.26 25.86 29.77
N THR A 500 -11.95 26.86 30.33
CA THR A 500 -11.67 27.32 31.71
C THR A 500 -12.04 26.30 32.79
N ASP A 501 -12.90 25.33 32.47
CA ASP A 501 -13.26 24.20 33.33
C ASP A 501 -12.18 23.08 33.36
N GLY A 502 -11.09 23.25 32.61
CA GLY A 502 -9.99 22.28 32.51
C GLY A 502 -10.20 21.20 31.46
N THR A 503 -11.37 21.14 30.82
CA THR A 503 -11.60 20.20 29.71
C THR A 503 -10.91 20.68 28.43
N THR A 504 -10.64 19.75 27.53
CA THR A 504 -9.99 20.02 26.23
C THR A 504 -10.78 19.44 25.07
N GLU A 505 -10.54 20.00 23.89
CA GLU A 505 -11.07 19.52 22.61
C GLU A 505 -9.95 19.52 21.57
N ASN A 506 -9.76 18.40 20.88
CA ASN A 506 -8.75 18.25 19.84
C ASN A 506 -9.37 18.46 18.46
N LEU A 507 -8.79 19.39 17.71
CA LEU A 507 -9.17 19.76 16.36
C LEU A 507 -8.04 19.28 15.43
N VAL A 508 -8.31 18.32 14.55
CA VAL A 508 -7.29 17.76 13.65
C VAL A 508 -7.46 18.33 12.24
N GLN A 509 -6.39 18.78 11.60
CA GLN A 509 -6.43 19.47 10.31
C GLN A 509 -5.24 19.09 9.42
N ASN A 510 -5.50 18.86 8.13
CA ASN A 510 -4.46 18.87 7.10
C ASN A 510 -4.29 20.30 6.59
N PHE A 511 -3.05 20.75 6.41
CA PHE A 511 -2.73 22.08 5.89
C PHE A 511 -2.14 21.96 4.50
N SER A 512 -2.77 22.59 3.51
CA SER A 512 -2.21 22.70 2.16
C SER A 512 -0.94 23.53 2.18
N ASP A 513 0.02 23.13 1.36
CA ASP A 513 1.18 23.94 1.04
C ASP A 513 0.75 25.27 0.40
N TRP A 514 1.44 26.35 0.72
CA TRP A 514 1.15 27.67 0.16
C TRP A 514 1.26 27.76 -1.37
N PHE A 515 2.02 26.88 -2.01
CA PHE A 515 2.17 26.79 -3.46
C PHE A 515 1.27 25.72 -4.08
N GLU A 516 1.02 24.60 -3.38
CA GLU A 516 0.23 23.47 -3.88
C GLU A 516 -1.07 23.24 -3.09
N PRO A 517 -2.21 23.74 -3.58
CA PRO A 517 -3.47 23.64 -2.85
C PRO A 517 -4.15 22.28 -3.01
N GLN A 518 -4.58 21.67 -1.89
CA GLN A 518 -5.25 20.35 -1.86
C GLN A 518 -6.75 20.42 -1.61
N SER A 519 -7.25 21.52 -1.03
CA SER A 519 -8.68 21.70 -0.68
C SER A 519 -9.15 20.70 0.39
N PHE A 520 -8.36 20.54 1.45
CA PHE A 520 -8.68 19.61 2.54
C PHE A 520 -10.01 19.98 3.24
N PRO A 521 -10.68 19.01 3.89
CA PRO A 521 -11.86 19.31 4.70
C PRO A 521 -11.61 20.41 5.73
N GLY A 522 -12.52 21.39 5.79
CA GLY A 522 -12.40 22.53 6.69
C GLY A 522 -11.43 23.62 6.24
N GLU A 523 -10.80 23.49 5.07
CA GLU A 523 -9.91 24.48 4.46
C GLU A 523 -10.63 25.30 3.39
N SER A 524 -10.21 26.54 3.17
CA SER A 524 -10.65 27.37 2.04
C SER A 524 -9.55 28.34 1.62
N ARG A 525 -9.44 28.61 0.32
CA ARG A 525 -8.48 29.57 -0.24
C ARG A 525 -8.94 31.00 0.05
N ALA A 526 -8.54 31.54 1.21
CA ALA A 526 -8.98 32.85 1.67
C ALA A 526 -8.28 34.00 0.92
N VAL A 527 -7.00 33.84 0.61
CA VAL A 527 -6.22 34.85 -0.11
C VAL A 527 -5.45 34.21 -1.24
N LYS A 528 -5.53 34.81 -2.43
CA LYS A 528 -4.70 34.48 -3.59
C LYS A 528 -3.60 35.52 -3.74
N MET A 529 -2.36 35.06 -3.73
CA MET A 529 -1.17 35.86 -3.94
C MET A 529 -0.73 35.67 -5.39
N ALA A 530 -0.72 36.74 -6.18
CA ALA A 530 -0.23 36.68 -7.56
C ALA A 530 1.30 36.56 -7.65
N TYR A 531 2.00 36.83 -6.54
CA TYR A 531 3.44 36.69 -6.36
C TYR A 531 3.76 36.56 -4.87
N ARG A 532 4.96 36.10 -4.55
CA ARG A 532 5.56 36.23 -3.21
C ARG A 532 6.80 37.13 -3.27
N ASN A 533 7.15 37.71 -2.13
CA ASN A 533 8.34 38.52 -1.98
C ASN A 533 9.53 37.63 -1.64
N MET A 534 10.69 37.93 -2.22
CA MET A 534 11.95 37.25 -1.94
C MET A 534 12.81 38.11 -0.99
N ALA A 535 13.69 37.48 -0.22
CA ALA A 535 14.54 38.11 0.79
C ALA A 535 15.43 39.24 0.24
N ASN A 536 15.78 39.16 -1.04
CA ASN A 536 16.54 40.19 -1.77
C ASN A 536 15.69 41.35 -2.29
N GLY A 537 14.40 41.42 -1.94
CA GLY A 537 13.45 42.44 -2.40
C GLY A 537 12.85 42.17 -3.79
N ALA A 538 13.26 41.10 -4.47
CA ALA A 538 12.66 40.69 -5.73
C ALA A 538 11.26 40.08 -5.52
N LYS A 539 10.54 39.91 -6.63
CA LYS A 539 9.26 39.20 -6.67
C LYS A 539 9.42 37.90 -7.42
N ASP A 540 8.78 36.87 -6.89
CA ASP A 540 8.60 35.59 -7.58
C ASP A 540 7.15 35.54 -8.12
N PRO A 541 6.95 35.65 -9.45
CA PRO A 541 5.64 35.84 -10.08
C PRO A 541 4.86 34.53 -10.23
N ARG A 542 4.84 33.70 -9.19
CA ARG A 542 4.04 32.47 -9.09
C ARG A 542 2.86 32.69 -8.15
N THR A 543 1.83 31.87 -8.32
CA THR A 543 0.63 31.96 -7.47
C THR A 543 0.83 31.20 -6.17
N PHE A 544 0.50 31.86 -5.05
CA PHE A 544 0.50 31.25 -3.72
C PHE A 544 -0.83 31.54 -3.01
N HIS A 545 -1.11 30.82 -1.94
CA HIS A 545 -2.38 30.90 -1.22
C HIS A 545 -2.18 30.92 0.28
N ALA A 546 -2.89 31.84 0.95
CA ALA A 546 -3.17 31.70 2.37
C ALA A 546 -4.58 31.13 2.54
N TYR A 547 -4.71 30.16 3.44
CA TYR A 547 -5.94 29.41 3.65
C TYR A 547 -6.61 29.81 4.96
N SER A 548 -7.93 29.80 4.98
CA SER A 548 -8.72 29.85 6.20
C SER A 548 -9.11 28.44 6.64
N TYR A 549 -9.03 28.17 7.93
CA TYR A 549 -9.48 26.92 8.55
C TYR A 549 -10.54 27.22 9.60
N GLY A 550 -11.70 26.57 9.51
CA GLY A 550 -12.82 26.80 10.43
C GLY A 550 -13.17 25.57 11.27
N PHE A 551 -13.42 25.80 12.57
CA PHE A 551 -13.72 24.76 13.54
C PHE A 551 -14.91 25.17 14.41
N ASN A 552 -15.88 24.27 14.60
CA ASN A 552 -16.93 24.46 15.59
C ASN A 552 -16.32 24.32 16.99
N LEU A 553 -16.82 25.10 17.93
CA LEU A 553 -16.50 25.02 19.35
C LEU A 553 -17.76 24.72 20.14
N ASN A 554 -17.62 24.27 21.39
CA ASN A 554 -18.76 24.14 22.29
C ASN A 554 -19.20 25.53 22.82
N PRO A 555 -20.34 26.08 22.38
CA PRO A 555 -20.76 27.42 22.78
C PRO A 555 -21.19 27.49 24.25
N ALA A 556 -21.41 26.35 24.93
CA ALA A 556 -21.73 26.32 26.36
C ALA A 556 -20.48 26.45 27.25
N LYS A 557 -19.28 26.33 26.69
CA LYS A 557 -18.02 26.40 27.43
C LYS A 557 -17.26 27.69 27.16
N THR A 558 -16.50 28.12 28.16
CA THR A 558 -15.65 29.30 28.07
C THR A 558 -14.25 28.89 27.61
N VAL A 559 -13.81 29.35 26.43
CA VAL A 559 -12.46 29.06 25.93
C VAL A 559 -11.40 29.75 26.79
N LYS A 560 -10.21 29.16 26.88
CA LYS A 560 -9.07 29.70 27.63
C LYS A 560 -7.82 29.85 26.76
N SER A 561 -7.45 28.81 26.02
CA SER A 561 -6.22 28.79 25.22
C SER A 561 -6.32 27.85 24.04
N LEU A 562 -5.44 28.05 23.07
CA LEU A 562 -5.20 27.14 21.94
C LEU A 562 -3.75 26.67 21.98
N THR A 563 -3.52 25.37 22.04
CA THR A 563 -2.21 24.78 21.81
C THR A 563 -2.07 24.46 20.32
N LEU A 564 -1.02 24.99 19.69
CA LEU A 564 -0.68 24.70 18.30
C LEU A 564 0.02 23.34 18.14
N PRO A 565 0.06 22.75 16.94
CA PRO A 565 0.85 21.55 16.70
C PRO A 565 2.35 21.80 16.93
N ASN A 566 3.10 20.74 17.21
CA ASN A 566 4.56 20.80 17.24
C ASN A 566 5.16 20.49 15.87
N ASN A 567 4.92 21.40 14.91
CA ASN A 567 5.41 21.28 13.54
C ASN A 567 5.69 22.67 12.95
N PRO A 568 6.96 23.09 12.84
CA PRO A 568 7.31 24.44 12.41
C PRO A 568 6.95 24.72 10.94
N ASN A 569 6.63 23.69 10.15
CA ASN A 569 6.18 23.87 8.77
C ASN A 569 4.70 24.31 8.69
N VAL A 570 3.96 24.28 9.79
CA VAL A 570 2.65 24.92 9.90
C VAL A 570 2.83 26.37 10.33
N LYS A 571 2.39 27.30 9.48
CA LYS A 571 2.53 28.75 9.71
C LYS A 571 1.16 29.40 9.88
N ILE A 572 0.99 30.13 10.98
CA ILE A 572 -0.25 30.84 11.32
C ILE A 572 -0.03 32.36 11.17
N LEU A 573 -0.86 32.99 10.34
CA LEU A 573 -0.90 34.44 10.11
C LEU A 573 -1.82 35.14 11.12
N ALA A 574 -2.99 34.55 11.40
CA ALA A 574 -3.99 35.13 12.29
C ALA A 574 -4.90 34.06 12.89
N ILE A 575 -5.49 34.39 14.04
CA ILE A 575 -6.50 33.58 14.73
C ILE A 575 -7.69 34.47 15.07
N THR A 576 -8.91 33.98 14.90
CA THR A 576 -10.14 34.70 15.21
C THR A 576 -11.17 33.77 15.81
N LEU A 577 -11.85 34.22 16.85
CA LEU A 577 -13.03 33.55 17.41
C LEU A 577 -14.29 34.21 16.86
N ALA A 578 -15.39 33.47 16.78
CA ALA A 578 -16.69 34.05 16.42
C ALA A 578 -17.75 33.70 17.47
N LYS A 579 -18.49 34.72 17.90
CA LYS A 579 -19.61 34.53 18.84
C LYS A 579 -20.77 33.79 18.14
N PRO A 580 -21.59 33.04 18.91
CA PRO A 580 -22.76 32.32 18.39
C PRO A 580 -23.78 33.18 17.66
#